data_AF-A0A258DE12-F1
#
_entry.id   AF-A0A258DE12-F1
#
_cell.length_a   1.000
_cell.length_b   1.000
_cell.length_c   1.000
_cell.angle_alpha   90.00
_cell.angle_beta   90.00
_cell.angle_gamma   90.00
#
_symmetry.space_group_name_H-M   'P 1'
#
loop_
_entity.id
_entity.type
_entity.pdbx_description
1 polymer ?
#
loop_
_entity_poly.entity_id
_entity_poly.type
_entity_poly.pdbx_seq_one_letter_code
_entity_poly.pdbx_strand_id
1 'polypeptide(L)'
;VTFGVQPTVPATGFGYIRPGAPLLDGSVHEVAAFVEKPDQATAERYLLEGYLWNSGNFAFQAATLLGEFEAFEPTVAAAAKACVAGLELEAGIGRLDRDAFAQAKKISLDYAIMERTQKAAVAPAAFAWSDLGAWDAIWEASTRDGDGNARAGDVDLHGSSNVLVRSTGPYVGVIGVNDIVIVAEPDAVLVCHRKDSQAVKTLVDGLKAKGRSIASRKSASPNGTETLVSTDGFDVELRRAPAGEMLALPVSTVQLLEGVIEMDGDLYTAGAIIPLDAEVLARAIGAATLLVTKPR
;
A
#
# COMPACT_ATOMS: atom_id res chain seq x y z
N VAL A 1 -2.00 -18.39 14.75
CA VAL A 1 -1.83 -19.29 13.58
C VAL A 1 -1.17 -18.49 12.47
N THR A 2 -0.14 -19.02 11.83
CA THR A 2 0.47 -18.50 10.60
C THR A 2 0.20 -19.47 9.44
N PHE A 3 0.38 -19.01 8.20
CA PHE A 3 0.20 -19.81 6.99
C PHE A 3 1.55 -20.08 6.35
N GLY A 4 1.88 -21.36 6.19
CA GLY A 4 3.18 -21.83 5.68
C GLY A 4 3.12 -22.18 4.21
N VAL A 5 3.89 -21.52 3.37
CA VAL A 5 3.94 -21.80 1.92
C VAL A 5 5.08 -22.77 1.63
N GLN A 6 4.84 -23.76 0.77
CA GLN A 6 5.90 -24.70 0.37
C GLN A 6 7.01 -23.95 -0.39
N PRO A 7 8.26 -23.95 0.10
CA PRO A 7 9.37 -23.31 -0.58
C PRO A 7 9.70 -24.02 -1.88
N THR A 8 9.97 -23.25 -2.93
CA THR A 8 10.44 -23.75 -4.24
C THR A 8 11.91 -23.43 -4.49
N VAL A 9 12.47 -22.48 -3.74
CA VAL A 9 13.87 -22.03 -3.80
C VAL A 9 14.38 -21.67 -2.40
N PRO A 10 15.70 -21.64 -2.15
CA PRO A 10 16.25 -21.21 -0.87
C PRO A 10 16.30 -19.68 -0.76
N ALA A 11 15.14 -19.03 -0.68
CA ALA A 11 15.04 -17.57 -0.59
C ALA A 11 15.52 -17.05 0.78
N THR A 12 16.42 -16.08 0.81
CA THR A 12 16.91 -15.43 2.05
C THR A 12 16.06 -14.24 2.50
N GLY A 13 15.15 -13.77 1.64
CA GLY A 13 14.26 -12.66 1.91
C GLY A 13 13.03 -13.01 2.77
N PHE A 14 12.77 -14.29 3.01
CA PHE A 14 11.58 -14.79 3.70
C PHE A 14 11.89 -15.37 5.08
N GLY A 15 10.91 -15.33 5.96
CA GLY A 15 10.91 -16.15 7.16
C GLY A 15 10.64 -17.62 6.85
N TYR A 16 11.17 -18.51 7.68
CA TYR A 16 10.96 -19.95 7.59
C TYR A 16 10.32 -20.47 8.88
N ILE A 17 9.44 -21.45 8.73
CA ILE A 17 8.67 -22.09 9.79
C ILE A 17 8.99 -23.57 9.74
N ARG A 18 9.45 -24.13 10.86
CA ARG A 18 9.57 -25.58 11.04
C ARG A 18 8.23 -26.12 11.57
N PRO A 19 7.51 -26.96 10.80
CA PRO A 19 6.36 -27.66 11.34
C PRO A 19 6.78 -28.59 12.49
N GLY A 20 6.05 -28.52 13.59
CA GLY A 20 6.21 -29.36 14.77
C GLY A 20 5.23 -30.53 14.81
N ALA A 21 4.77 -30.89 16.01
CA ALA A 21 3.79 -31.95 16.19
C ALA A 21 2.47 -31.61 15.46
N PRO A 22 1.78 -32.60 14.87
CA PRO A 22 0.49 -32.37 14.24
C PRO A 22 -0.54 -31.95 15.29
N LEU A 23 -1.36 -30.97 14.93
CA LEU A 23 -2.55 -30.54 15.64
C LEU A 23 -3.79 -30.89 14.81
N LEU A 24 -4.95 -30.93 15.46
CA LEU A 24 -6.22 -31.33 14.82
C LEU A 24 -6.06 -32.72 14.16
N ASP A 25 -6.49 -32.86 12.91
CA ASP A 25 -6.38 -34.05 12.06
C ASP A 25 -5.09 -34.08 11.23
N GLY A 26 -4.08 -33.27 11.59
CA GLY A 26 -2.84 -33.10 10.82
C GLY A 26 -2.91 -32.00 9.76
N SER A 27 -4.04 -31.30 9.64
CA SER A 27 -4.18 -30.10 8.78
C SER A 27 -3.39 -28.89 9.29
N VAL A 28 -3.04 -28.87 10.58
CA VAL A 28 -2.29 -27.80 11.24
C VAL A 28 -1.19 -28.43 12.07
N HIS A 29 -0.07 -27.75 12.24
CA HIS A 29 1.05 -28.21 13.05
C HIS A 29 1.42 -27.15 14.09
N GLU A 30 2.01 -27.57 15.20
CA GLU A 30 2.75 -26.64 16.06
C GLU A 30 3.88 -25.97 15.27
N VAL A 31 4.36 -24.81 15.74
CA VAL A 31 5.58 -24.20 15.21
C VAL A 31 6.74 -24.62 16.10
N ALA A 32 7.58 -25.55 15.62
CA ALA A 32 8.76 -26.00 16.34
C ALA A 32 9.90 -24.97 16.31
N ALA A 33 9.97 -24.18 15.23
CA ALA A 33 10.88 -23.04 15.10
C ALA A 33 10.33 -22.04 14.11
N PHE A 34 10.58 -20.76 14.37
CA PHE A 34 10.30 -19.65 13.46
C PHE A 34 11.60 -18.86 13.32
N VAL A 35 12.03 -18.59 12.08
CA VAL A 35 13.32 -17.94 11.80
C VAL A 35 13.14 -16.92 10.68
N GLU A 36 13.36 -15.65 10.96
CA GLU A 36 13.23 -14.59 9.94
C GLU A 36 14.54 -14.37 9.16
N LYS A 37 14.47 -14.47 7.83
CA LYS A 37 15.53 -14.09 6.87
C LYS A 37 16.89 -14.73 7.15
N PRO A 38 17.00 -16.06 6.99
CA PRO A 38 18.27 -16.77 7.18
C PRO A 38 19.30 -16.42 6.12
N ASP A 39 20.56 -16.77 6.40
CA ASP A 39 21.62 -16.80 5.38
C ASP A 39 21.35 -17.88 4.31
N GLN A 40 22.06 -17.79 3.18
CA GLN A 40 21.88 -18.66 2.02
C GLN A 40 22.06 -20.16 2.35
N ALA A 41 23.10 -20.52 3.10
CA ALA A 41 23.38 -21.92 3.43
C ALA A 41 22.31 -22.48 4.38
N THR A 42 21.83 -21.65 5.30
CA THR A 42 20.72 -22.00 6.19
C THR A 42 19.40 -22.16 5.42
N ALA A 43 19.11 -21.29 4.44
CA ALA A 43 17.92 -21.41 3.59
C ALA A 43 17.93 -22.70 2.75
N GLU A 44 19.07 -23.08 2.19
CA GLU A 44 19.26 -24.36 1.48
C GLU A 44 18.97 -25.56 2.38
N ARG A 45 19.47 -25.54 3.62
CA ARG A 45 19.17 -26.58 4.60
C ARG A 45 17.67 -26.62 4.93
N TYR A 46 17.03 -25.48 5.16
CA TYR A 46 15.60 -25.42 5.48
C TYR A 46 14.71 -25.96 4.36
N LEU A 47 15.06 -25.69 3.10
CA LEU A 47 14.38 -26.26 1.95
C LEU A 47 14.44 -27.80 1.97
N LEU A 48 15.62 -28.38 2.26
CA LEU A 48 15.81 -29.83 2.34
C LEU A 48 15.11 -30.46 3.55
N GLU A 49 15.03 -29.74 4.67
CA GLU A 49 14.41 -30.20 5.91
C GLU A 49 12.87 -30.05 5.92
N GLY A 50 12.27 -29.55 4.83
CA GLY A 50 10.81 -29.41 4.71
C GLY A 50 10.23 -28.27 5.52
N TYR A 51 11.01 -27.21 5.78
CA TYR A 51 10.48 -25.98 6.35
C TYR A 51 9.53 -25.31 5.36
N LEU A 52 8.62 -24.49 5.89
CA LEU A 52 7.69 -23.68 5.12
C LEU A 52 8.13 -22.22 5.12
N TRP A 53 7.86 -21.47 4.06
CA TRP A 53 7.98 -20.01 4.09
C TRP A 53 6.85 -19.42 4.94
N ASN A 54 7.18 -18.41 5.74
CA ASN A 54 6.21 -17.55 6.40
C ASN A 54 5.54 -16.65 5.35
N SER A 55 4.22 -16.77 5.18
CA SER A 55 3.47 -15.97 4.20
C SER A 55 3.28 -14.51 4.65
N GLY A 56 3.53 -14.20 5.91
CA GLY A 56 3.19 -12.91 6.54
C GLY A 56 1.72 -12.76 6.96
N ASN A 57 0.90 -13.81 6.79
CA ASN A 57 -0.50 -13.82 7.19
C ASN A 57 -0.65 -14.48 8.57
N PHE A 58 -1.47 -13.87 9.42
CA PHE A 58 -1.70 -14.36 10.78
C PHE A 58 -3.18 -14.33 11.13
N ALA A 59 -3.63 -15.35 11.86
CA ALA A 59 -4.94 -15.42 12.50
C ALA A 59 -4.76 -15.65 14.00
N PHE A 60 -5.34 -14.77 14.81
CA PHE A 60 -5.23 -14.77 16.27
C PHE A 60 -6.44 -14.11 16.91
N GLN A 61 -6.70 -14.43 18.17
CA GLN A 61 -7.58 -13.62 19.00
C GLN A 61 -6.85 -12.36 19.46
N ALA A 62 -7.51 -11.21 19.42
CA ALA A 62 -6.91 -9.93 19.81
C ALA A 62 -6.34 -9.95 21.24
N ALA A 63 -7.07 -10.56 22.18
CA ALA A 63 -6.62 -10.70 23.56
C ALA A 63 -5.35 -11.55 23.69
N THR A 64 -5.24 -12.64 22.91
CA THR A 64 -4.03 -13.48 22.90
C THR A 64 -2.84 -12.70 22.38
N LEU A 65 -2.99 -12.01 21.23
CA LEU A 65 -1.88 -11.24 20.66
C LEU A 65 -1.44 -10.11 21.60
N LEU A 66 -2.39 -9.37 22.18
CA LEU A 66 -2.08 -8.32 23.14
C LEU A 66 -1.32 -8.86 24.35
N GLY A 67 -1.72 -10.02 24.89
CA GLY A 67 -1.01 -10.68 25.99
C GLY A 67 0.42 -11.11 25.63
N GLU A 68 0.66 -11.59 24.41
CA GLU A 68 2.02 -11.89 23.94
C GLU A 68 2.87 -10.61 23.82
N PHE A 69 2.30 -9.51 23.30
CA PHE A 69 2.98 -8.21 23.26
C PHE A 69 3.28 -7.68 24.66
N GLU A 70 2.38 -7.80 25.62
CA GLU A 70 2.62 -7.43 27.02
C GLU A 70 3.78 -8.22 27.63
N ALA A 71 3.91 -9.50 27.29
CA ALA A 71 4.99 -10.35 27.79
C ALA A 71 6.34 -10.06 27.12
N PHE A 72 6.35 -9.80 25.82
CA PHE A 72 7.58 -9.79 25.02
C PHE A 72 8.05 -8.39 24.60
N GLU A 73 7.14 -7.47 24.36
CA GLU A 73 7.40 -6.09 23.94
C GLU A 73 6.44 -5.11 24.67
N PRO A 74 6.52 -5.01 26.01
CA PRO A 74 5.55 -4.27 26.84
C PRO A 74 5.44 -2.79 26.50
N THR A 75 6.51 -2.18 25.97
CA THR A 75 6.49 -0.78 25.52
C THR A 75 5.63 -0.60 24.27
N VAL A 76 5.64 -1.57 23.35
CA VAL A 76 4.76 -1.59 22.18
C VAL A 76 3.31 -1.77 22.62
N ALA A 77 3.04 -2.69 23.56
CA ALA A 77 1.71 -2.90 24.09
C ALA A 77 1.14 -1.63 24.78
N ALA A 78 1.96 -0.96 25.60
CA ALA A 78 1.57 0.27 26.28
C ALA A 78 1.29 1.40 25.28
N ALA A 79 2.16 1.59 24.28
CA ALA A 79 1.99 2.59 23.23
C ALA A 79 0.70 2.33 22.42
N ALA A 80 0.45 1.07 22.01
CA ALA A 80 -0.76 0.70 21.28
C ALA A 80 -2.05 0.99 22.09
N LYS A 81 -2.06 0.69 23.40
CA LYS A 81 -3.18 1.03 24.28
C LYS A 81 -3.39 2.54 24.38
N ALA A 82 -2.32 3.32 24.54
CA ALA A 82 -2.40 4.77 24.58
C ALA A 82 -2.91 5.36 23.25
N CYS A 83 -2.46 4.83 22.11
CA CYS A 83 -2.92 5.24 20.78
C CYS A 83 -4.44 5.10 20.62
N VAL A 84 -4.98 3.97 21.09
CA VAL A 84 -6.43 3.69 21.01
C VAL A 84 -7.20 4.51 22.04
N ALA A 85 -6.66 4.74 23.23
CA ALA A 85 -7.30 5.58 24.24
C ALA A 85 -7.42 7.05 23.81
N GLY A 86 -6.44 7.56 23.05
CA GLY A 86 -6.45 8.88 22.43
C GLY A 86 -6.98 8.91 21.00
N LEU A 87 -7.66 7.85 20.54
CA LEU A 87 -8.16 7.78 19.16
C LEU A 87 -9.24 8.84 18.92
N GLU A 88 -9.07 9.61 17.86
CA GLU A 88 -10.07 10.54 17.35
C GLU A 88 -10.85 9.89 16.21
N LEU A 89 -12.19 9.90 16.29
CA LEU A 89 -13.06 9.39 15.25
C LEU A 89 -13.80 10.56 14.59
N GLU A 90 -13.50 10.83 13.32
CA GLU A 90 -14.12 11.90 12.56
C GLU A 90 -14.53 11.38 11.17
N ALA A 91 -15.78 11.60 10.78
CA ALA A 91 -16.32 11.16 9.48
C ALA A 91 -16.05 9.67 9.15
N GLY A 92 -16.10 8.79 10.15
CA GLY A 92 -15.82 7.35 9.99
C GLY A 92 -14.34 6.99 9.90
N ILE A 93 -13.43 7.95 10.09
CA ILE A 93 -11.98 7.76 10.07
C ILE A 93 -11.45 7.82 11.49
N GLY A 94 -10.87 6.71 11.94
CA GLY A 94 -10.13 6.65 13.21
C GLY A 94 -8.69 7.11 13.02
N ARG A 95 -8.29 8.17 13.71
CA ARG A 95 -6.90 8.65 13.77
C ARG A 95 -6.30 8.24 15.11
N LEU A 96 -5.22 7.47 15.07
CA LEU A 96 -4.45 7.09 16.26
C LEU A 96 -3.70 8.30 16.79
N ASP A 97 -3.58 8.39 18.12
CA ASP A 97 -2.75 9.42 18.74
C ASP A 97 -1.30 9.33 18.27
N ARG A 98 -0.81 10.43 17.70
CA ARG A 98 0.49 10.50 17.02
C ARG A 98 1.64 10.32 18.01
N ASP A 99 1.57 10.97 19.15
CA ASP A 99 2.69 11.04 20.08
C ASP A 99 2.83 9.73 20.85
N ALA A 100 1.72 9.07 21.18
CA ALA A 100 1.69 7.69 21.67
C ALA A 100 2.24 6.72 20.63
N PHE A 101 1.85 6.84 19.35
CA PHE A 101 2.35 5.95 18.30
C PHE A 101 3.85 6.10 18.10
N ALA A 102 4.37 7.33 18.22
CA ALA A 102 5.80 7.61 18.12
C ALA A 102 6.64 6.95 19.22
N GLN A 103 6.04 6.57 20.36
CA GLN A 103 6.72 5.81 21.41
C GLN A 103 6.85 4.31 21.10
N ALA A 104 6.07 3.79 20.14
CA ALA A 104 6.14 2.39 19.78
C ALA A 104 7.47 2.06 19.10
N LYS A 105 8.18 1.06 19.63
CA LYS A 105 9.38 0.53 19.00
C LYS A 105 9.05 0.02 17.60
N LYS A 106 9.85 0.44 16.62
CA LYS A 106 9.75 -0.08 15.24
C LYS A 106 10.31 -1.50 15.18
N ILE A 107 9.44 -2.50 15.27
CA ILE A 107 9.76 -3.93 15.20
C ILE A 107 8.66 -4.67 14.44
N SER A 108 9.00 -5.74 13.71
CA SER A 108 7.99 -6.59 13.06
C SER A 108 7.35 -7.55 14.06
N LEU A 109 6.15 -8.03 13.75
CA LEU A 109 5.47 -9.06 14.53
C LEU A 109 6.28 -10.35 14.61
N ASP A 110 7.00 -10.67 13.53
CA ASP A 110 7.85 -11.86 13.40
C ASP A 110 8.92 -11.90 14.49
N TYR A 111 9.72 -10.82 14.61
CA TYR A 111 10.75 -10.70 15.64
C TYR A 111 10.17 -10.45 17.04
N ALA A 112 9.12 -9.62 17.14
CA ALA A 112 8.55 -9.25 18.43
C ALA A 112 7.93 -10.46 19.14
N ILE A 113 7.22 -11.31 18.39
CA ILE A 113 6.33 -12.34 18.92
C ILE A 113 6.64 -13.72 18.35
N MET A 114 6.66 -13.89 17.03
CA MET A 114 6.63 -15.23 16.41
C MET A 114 7.88 -16.06 16.71
N GLU A 115 9.06 -15.45 16.80
CA GLU A 115 10.30 -16.13 17.21
C GLU A 115 10.33 -16.54 18.69
N ARG A 116 9.40 -16.04 19.52
CA ARG A 116 9.44 -16.15 20.98
C ARG A 116 8.23 -16.86 21.59
N THR A 117 7.09 -16.82 20.91
CA THR A 117 5.84 -17.38 21.40
C THR A 117 5.85 -18.90 21.40
N GLN A 118 5.25 -19.49 22.42
CA GLN A 118 5.02 -20.94 22.51
C GLN A 118 3.61 -21.33 22.06
N LYS A 119 2.80 -20.37 21.58
CA LYS A 119 1.39 -20.58 21.20
C LYS A 119 1.19 -20.63 19.68
N ALA A 120 2.27 -20.63 18.90
CA ALA A 120 2.19 -20.60 17.46
C ALA A 120 1.84 -21.96 16.85
N ALA A 121 1.02 -21.91 15.81
CA ALA A 121 0.66 -23.04 14.96
C ALA A 121 0.73 -22.60 13.49
N VAL A 122 1.06 -23.52 12.59
CA VAL A 122 1.17 -23.29 11.16
C VAL A 122 0.17 -24.16 10.39
N ALA A 123 -0.61 -23.51 9.52
CA ALA A 123 -1.44 -24.17 8.54
C ALA A 123 -0.71 -24.13 7.18
N PRO A 124 -0.38 -25.28 6.55
CA PRO A 124 0.19 -25.28 5.20
C PRO A 124 -0.78 -24.65 4.19
N ALA A 125 -0.28 -23.73 3.37
CA ALA A 125 -1.06 -23.06 2.33
C ALA A 125 -1.21 -23.98 1.11
N ALA A 126 -2.44 -24.14 0.63
CA ALA A 126 -2.78 -24.95 -0.55
C ALA A 126 -3.05 -24.10 -1.82
N PHE A 127 -2.66 -22.82 -1.80
CA PHE A 127 -2.89 -21.87 -2.89
C PHE A 127 -1.57 -21.26 -3.38
N ALA A 128 -1.56 -20.76 -4.62
CA ALA A 128 -0.43 -20.02 -5.16
C ALA A 128 -0.22 -18.73 -4.34
N TRP A 129 1.01 -18.51 -3.89
CA TRP A 129 1.37 -17.36 -3.07
C TRP A 129 2.60 -16.65 -3.64
N SER A 130 2.61 -15.34 -3.52
CA SER A 130 3.72 -14.46 -3.82
C SER A 130 3.66 -13.28 -2.84
N ASP A 131 4.81 -12.83 -2.34
CA ASP A 131 4.90 -11.67 -1.45
C ASP A 131 4.69 -10.34 -2.20
N LEU A 132 4.65 -10.38 -3.54
CA LEU A 132 4.64 -9.22 -4.43
C LEU A 132 5.72 -8.18 -4.05
N GLY A 133 6.85 -8.64 -3.51
CA GLY A 133 7.91 -7.79 -2.97
C GLY A 133 8.75 -7.09 -4.03
N ALA A 134 8.63 -7.51 -5.29
CA ALA A 134 9.30 -6.95 -6.45
C ALA A 134 8.38 -6.89 -7.67
N TRP A 135 8.75 -6.03 -8.62
CA TRP A 135 8.02 -5.92 -9.89
C TRP A 135 8.09 -7.19 -10.74
N ASP A 136 9.12 -8.02 -10.58
CA ASP A 136 9.16 -9.33 -11.23
C ASP A 136 8.02 -10.24 -10.76
N ALA A 137 7.74 -10.28 -9.45
CA ALA A 137 6.61 -11.03 -8.91
C ALA A 137 5.26 -10.54 -9.46
N ILE A 138 5.13 -9.24 -9.72
CA ILE A 138 3.95 -8.66 -10.37
C ILE A 138 3.84 -9.14 -11.82
N TRP A 139 4.96 -9.24 -12.55
CA TRP A 139 4.98 -9.79 -13.90
C TRP A 139 4.56 -11.27 -13.92
N GLU A 140 5.09 -12.08 -13.00
CA GLU A 140 4.73 -13.50 -12.87
C GLU A 140 3.24 -13.72 -12.57
N ALA A 141 2.67 -12.87 -11.71
CA ALA A 141 1.26 -12.92 -11.34
C ALA A 141 0.31 -12.31 -12.40
N SER A 142 0.84 -11.62 -13.41
CA SER A 142 0.03 -10.95 -14.43
C SER A 142 -0.42 -11.88 -15.55
N THR A 143 -1.57 -11.55 -16.15
CA THR A 143 -1.94 -12.13 -17.45
C THR A 143 -0.97 -11.61 -18.51
N ARG A 144 -0.41 -12.53 -19.30
CA ARG A 144 0.62 -12.24 -20.30
C ARG A 144 0.14 -12.62 -21.71
N ASP A 145 0.63 -11.90 -22.71
CA ASP A 145 0.44 -12.27 -24.11
C ASP A 145 1.40 -13.40 -24.55
N GLY A 146 1.37 -13.74 -25.84
CA GLY A 146 2.20 -14.81 -26.42
C GLY A 146 3.70 -14.55 -26.36
N ASP A 147 4.13 -13.29 -26.22
CA ASP A 147 5.53 -12.88 -26.11
C ASP A 147 5.94 -12.68 -24.64
N GLY A 148 5.07 -13.06 -23.69
CA GLY A 148 5.32 -12.94 -22.26
C GLY A 148 5.14 -11.53 -21.71
N ASN A 149 4.51 -10.61 -22.44
CA ASN A 149 4.34 -9.23 -21.98
C ASN A 149 3.09 -9.07 -21.12
N ALA A 150 3.23 -8.34 -20.01
CA ALA A 150 2.14 -7.90 -19.16
C ALA A 150 1.98 -6.38 -19.29
N ARG A 151 0.75 -5.92 -19.60
CA ARG A 151 0.44 -4.50 -19.82
C ARG A 151 -0.80 -4.07 -19.04
N ALA A 152 -0.76 -2.84 -18.50
CA ALA A 152 -1.91 -2.19 -17.88
C ALA A 152 -1.89 -0.67 -18.11
N GLY A 153 -3.03 -0.08 -18.45
CA GLY A 153 -3.16 1.34 -18.76
C GLY A 153 -2.96 1.66 -20.25
N ASP A 154 -2.63 2.91 -20.53
CA ASP A 154 -2.44 3.43 -21.89
C ASP A 154 -1.03 3.07 -22.42
N VAL A 155 -0.91 1.86 -23.00
CA VAL A 155 0.38 1.23 -23.32
C VAL A 155 0.34 0.47 -24.65
N ASP A 156 1.34 0.72 -25.50
CA ASP A 156 1.62 -0.07 -26.69
C ASP A 156 3.03 -0.70 -26.69
N LEU A 157 3.10 -1.90 -27.25
CA LEU A 157 4.32 -2.69 -27.34
C LEU A 157 4.56 -3.09 -28.81
N HIS A 158 5.79 -2.91 -29.29
CA HIS A 158 6.22 -3.35 -30.62
C HIS A 158 7.57 -4.05 -30.58
N GLY A 159 7.60 -5.35 -30.91
CA GLY A 159 8.85 -6.13 -30.94
C GLY A 159 9.54 -6.24 -29.58
N SER A 160 8.75 -6.41 -28.51
CA SER A 160 9.21 -6.51 -27.13
C SER A 160 8.72 -7.83 -26.52
N SER A 161 9.49 -8.42 -25.61
CA SER A 161 9.15 -9.70 -24.96
C SER A 161 9.53 -9.72 -23.48
N ASN A 162 8.76 -10.48 -22.68
CA ASN A 162 8.94 -10.58 -21.22
C ASN A 162 8.95 -9.22 -20.48
N VAL A 163 8.23 -8.21 -20.99
CA VAL A 163 8.15 -6.91 -20.32
C VAL A 163 6.94 -6.79 -19.39
N LEU A 164 7.08 -6.02 -18.31
CA LEU A 164 5.97 -5.53 -17.50
C LEU A 164 5.85 -4.03 -17.73
N VAL A 165 4.71 -3.56 -18.22
CA VAL A 165 4.46 -2.13 -18.41
C VAL A 165 3.16 -1.73 -17.76
N ARG A 166 3.21 -0.77 -16.84
CA ARG A 166 2.03 -0.24 -16.15
C ARG A 166 2.07 1.28 -16.21
N SER A 167 0.96 1.88 -16.66
CA SER A 167 0.79 3.33 -16.59
C SER A 167 -0.54 3.71 -15.96
N THR A 168 -0.47 4.62 -15.00
CA THR A 168 -1.60 5.39 -14.46
C THR A 168 -1.48 6.87 -14.81
N GLY A 169 -0.44 7.24 -15.59
CA GLY A 169 -0.13 8.60 -15.99
C GLY A 169 -0.03 8.75 -17.50
N PRO A 170 1.18 8.95 -18.06
CA PRO A 170 1.35 9.19 -19.49
C PRO A 170 1.10 7.93 -20.33
N TYR A 171 0.82 8.12 -21.62
CA TYR A 171 0.96 7.05 -22.60
C TYR A 171 2.40 6.49 -22.58
N VAL A 172 2.54 5.16 -22.68
CA VAL A 172 3.85 4.49 -22.73
C VAL A 172 3.96 3.62 -23.98
N GLY A 173 4.83 4.01 -24.91
CA GLY A 173 5.23 3.18 -26.06
C GLY A 173 6.55 2.47 -25.80
N VAL A 174 6.61 1.16 -26.06
CA VAL A 174 7.79 0.33 -25.80
C VAL A 174 8.17 -0.48 -27.03
N ILE A 175 9.37 -0.23 -27.55
CA ILE A 175 9.81 -0.78 -28.83
C ILE A 175 11.16 -1.48 -28.69
N GLY A 176 11.25 -2.74 -29.12
CA GLY A 176 12.51 -3.44 -29.31
C GLY A 176 13.27 -3.80 -28.02
N VAL A 177 12.60 -3.89 -26.88
CA VAL A 177 13.23 -4.13 -25.58
C VAL A 177 12.61 -5.33 -24.89
N ASN A 178 13.43 -6.06 -24.12
CA ASN A 178 13.05 -7.32 -23.51
C ASN A 178 13.42 -7.35 -22.04
N ASP A 179 12.67 -8.14 -21.25
CA ASP A 179 12.94 -8.41 -19.84
C ASP A 179 13.04 -7.15 -18.95
N ILE A 180 12.31 -6.09 -19.29
CA ILE A 180 12.25 -4.85 -18.52
C ILE A 180 10.91 -4.64 -17.82
N VAL A 181 10.96 -3.89 -16.73
CA VAL A 181 9.82 -3.34 -16.02
C VAL A 181 9.78 -1.84 -16.30
N ILE A 182 8.62 -1.34 -16.70
CA ILE A 182 8.31 0.09 -16.82
C ILE A 182 7.06 0.37 -15.99
N VAL A 183 7.19 1.27 -15.02
CA VAL A 183 6.06 1.74 -14.20
C VAL A 183 6.00 3.25 -14.30
N ALA A 184 4.96 3.76 -14.93
CA ALA A 184 4.73 5.18 -15.14
C ALA A 184 3.56 5.65 -14.27
N GLU A 185 3.90 6.29 -13.16
CA GLU A 185 2.98 7.09 -12.38
C GLU A 185 3.04 8.54 -12.89
N PRO A 186 2.05 9.39 -12.58
CA PRO A 186 2.03 10.74 -13.17
C PRO A 186 3.16 11.65 -12.71
N ASP A 187 3.83 11.35 -11.59
CA ASP A 187 4.94 12.11 -11.03
C ASP A 187 6.28 11.36 -11.03
N ALA A 188 6.31 10.10 -11.48
CA ALA A 188 7.51 9.28 -11.50
C ALA A 188 7.44 8.16 -12.54
N VAL A 189 8.57 7.90 -13.22
CA VAL A 189 8.74 6.72 -14.07
C VAL A 189 9.89 5.88 -13.53
N LEU A 190 9.63 4.59 -13.32
CA LEU A 190 10.62 3.58 -13.05
C LEU A 190 10.86 2.76 -14.32
N VAL A 191 12.13 2.57 -14.67
CA VAL A 191 12.57 1.59 -15.66
C VAL A 191 13.69 0.76 -15.06
N CYS A 192 13.56 -0.57 -15.09
CA CYS A 192 14.63 -1.46 -14.67
C CYS A 192 14.56 -2.79 -15.42
N HIS A 193 15.65 -3.55 -15.42
CA HIS A 193 15.59 -4.94 -15.83
C HIS A 193 14.78 -5.71 -14.78
N ARG A 194 13.91 -6.62 -15.24
CA ARG A 194 13.03 -7.44 -14.41
C ARG A 194 13.78 -8.17 -13.28
N LYS A 195 14.95 -8.75 -13.56
CA LYS A 195 15.80 -9.43 -12.56
C LYS A 195 16.34 -8.50 -11.45
N ASP A 196 16.47 -7.20 -11.75
CA ASP A 196 17.01 -6.19 -10.84
C ASP A 196 15.91 -5.43 -10.10
N SER A 197 14.65 -5.85 -10.22
CA SER A 197 13.48 -5.15 -9.66
C SER A 197 13.49 -5.02 -8.13
N GLN A 198 14.25 -5.85 -7.41
CA GLN A 198 14.46 -5.71 -5.97
C GLN A 198 15.30 -4.46 -5.61
N ALA A 199 16.17 -3.98 -6.51
CA ALA A 199 17.01 -2.81 -6.29
C ALA A 199 16.23 -1.48 -6.26
N VAL A 200 14.95 -1.49 -6.60
CA VAL A 200 14.06 -0.32 -6.53
C VAL A 200 14.03 0.27 -5.11
N LYS A 201 14.15 -0.57 -4.08
CA LYS A 201 14.24 -0.12 -2.68
C LYS A 201 15.40 0.85 -2.47
N THR A 202 16.58 0.55 -3.03
CA THR A 202 17.76 1.43 -2.95
C THR A 202 17.50 2.79 -3.59
N LEU A 203 16.78 2.83 -4.70
CA LEU A 203 16.40 4.07 -5.39
C LEU A 203 15.44 4.91 -4.52
N VAL A 204 14.42 4.27 -3.94
CA VAL A 204 13.44 4.92 -3.04
C VAL A 204 14.12 5.46 -1.78
N ASP A 205 15.01 4.69 -1.17
CA ASP A 205 15.75 5.13 0.03
C ASP A 205 16.66 6.32 -0.28
N GLY A 206 17.30 6.34 -1.46
CA GLY A 206 18.09 7.47 -1.95
C GLY A 206 17.25 8.74 -2.20
N LEU A 207 16.01 8.61 -2.65
CA LEU A 207 15.09 9.76 -2.80
C LEU A 207 14.67 10.33 -1.45
N LYS A 208 14.34 9.46 -0.48
CA LYS A 208 14.00 9.86 0.89
C LYS A 208 15.15 10.62 1.56
N ALA A 209 16.39 10.13 1.40
CA ALA A 209 17.58 10.79 1.92
C ALA A 209 17.79 12.20 1.35
N LYS A 210 17.29 12.46 0.14
CA LYS A 210 17.32 13.78 -0.52
C LYS A 210 16.08 14.63 -0.24
N GLY A 211 15.16 14.17 0.61
CA GLY A 211 13.91 14.86 0.93
C GLY A 211 12.92 14.93 -0.25
N ARG A 212 13.09 14.09 -1.28
CA ARG A 212 12.23 14.10 -2.47
C ARG A 212 11.08 13.11 -2.30
N SER A 213 9.87 13.63 -2.10
CA SER A 213 8.63 12.84 -2.10
C SER A 213 8.09 12.75 -3.52
N ILE A 214 8.14 11.56 -4.11
CA ILE A 214 7.55 11.21 -5.41
C ILE A 214 6.82 9.88 -5.29
N ALA A 215 5.85 9.62 -6.17
CA ALA A 215 4.95 8.47 -6.12
C ALA A 215 4.22 8.35 -4.75
N SER A 216 4.00 9.48 -4.08
CA SER A 216 3.35 9.56 -2.78
C SER A 216 1.87 9.86 -2.89
N ARG A 217 1.22 9.51 -4.02
CA ARG A 217 -0.24 9.60 -4.14
C ARG A 217 -0.84 8.76 -3.03
N LYS A 218 -1.22 9.43 -1.95
CA LYS A 218 -2.22 8.93 -1.03
C LYS A 218 -3.45 8.74 -1.91
N SER A 219 -3.98 7.51 -1.89
CA SER A 219 -5.31 7.19 -2.41
C SER A 219 -6.25 8.37 -2.14
N ALA A 220 -7.01 8.75 -3.16
CA ALA A 220 -8.02 9.82 -3.16
C ALA A 220 -8.45 10.25 -1.74
N SER A 221 -8.37 11.55 -1.44
CA SER A 221 -8.87 12.02 -0.14
C SER A 221 -10.31 11.51 0.04
N PRO A 222 -10.71 11.14 1.27
CA PRO A 222 -12.00 10.51 1.56
C PRO A 222 -13.23 11.25 1.00
N ASN A 223 -13.07 12.54 0.69
CA ASN A 223 -14.12 13.45 0.25
C ASN A 223 -14.01 13.78 -1.27
N GLY A 224 -13.32 12.94 -2.06
CA GLY A 224 -13.13 13.18 -3.49
C GLY A 224 -12.13 14.30 -3.84
N THR A 225 -11.35 14.78 -2.86
CA THR A 225 -10.35 15.85 -3.04
C THR A 225 -8.98 15.30 -3.46
N GLU A 226 -8.41 15.86 -4.51
CA GLU A 226 -7.09 15.56 -5.04
C GLU A 226 -6.29 16.87 -5.17
N THR A 227 -5.20 17.02 -4.42
CA THR A 227 -4.31 18.19 -4.59
C THR A 227 -3.53 18.03 -5.89
N LEU A 228 -3.73 18.96 -6.83
CA LEU A 228 -3.04 18.96 -8.12
C LEU A 228 -1.70 19.71 -8.05
N VAL A 229 -1.67 20.85 -7.38
CA VAL A 229 -0.50 21.73 -7.29
C VAL A 229 -0.46 22.37 -5.91
N SER A 230 0.74 22.50 -5.33
CA SER A 230 0.98 23.25 -4.10
C SER A 230 2.21 24.15 -4.30
N THR A 231 2.06 25.45 -4.03
CA THR A 231 3.12 26.47 -4.17
C THR A 231 3.22 27.31 -2.89
N ASP A 232 4.14 28.29 -2.87
CA ASP A 232 4.24 29.24 -1.76
C ASP A 232 3.04 30.20 -1.67
N GLY A 233 2.35 30.46 -2.78
CA GLY A 233 1.24 31.44 -2.84
C GLY A 233 -0.15 30.83 -2.89
N PHE A 234 -0.30 29.58 -3.34
CA PHE A 234 -1.60 28.92 -3.47
C PHE A 234 -1.50 27.40 -3.53
N ASP A 235 -2.61 26.75 -3.19
CA ASP A 235 -2.87 25.33 -3.38
C ASP A 235 -4.04 25.13 -4.36
N VAL A 236 -3.88 24.26 -5.35
CA VAL A 236 -4.93 23.89 -6.31
C VAL A 236 -5.39 22.47 -6.04
N GLU A 237 -6.69 22.31 -5.80
CA GLU A 237 -7.34 21.03 -5.54
C GLU A 237 -8.39 20.73 -6.60
N LEU A 238 -8.45 19.49 -7.05
CA LEU A 238 -9.57 18.94 -7.80
C LEU A 238 -10.52 18.25 -6.82
N ARG A 239 -11.77 18.67 -6.76
CA ARG A 239 -12.80 18.07 -5.90
C ARG A 239 -13.87 17.44 -6.76
N ARG A 240 -14.22 16.19 -6.44
CA ARG A 240 -15.29 15.45 -7.13
C ARG A 240 -16.39 15.13 -6.13
N ALA A 241 -17.62 15.41 -6.52
CA ALA A 241 -18.80 15.23 -5.69
C ALA A 241 -19.85 14.42 -6.45
N PRO A 242 -20.34 13.30 -5.91
CA PRO A 242 -21.56 12.63 -6.36
C PRO A 242 -22.79 13.54 -6.24
N ALA A 243 -23.85 13.18 -6.96
CA ALA A 243 -25.13 13.88 -6.88
C ALA A 243 -25.69 13.88 -5.45
N GLY A 244 -26.09 15.05 -4.98
CA GLY A 244 -26.66 15.29 -3.66
C GLY A 244 -25.65 15.53 -2.54
N GLU A 245 -24.33 15.39 -2.79
CA GLU A 245 -23.30 15.58 -1.77
C GLU A 245 -23.13 17.06 -1.40
N MET A 246 -22.88 17.32 -0.11
CA MET A 246 -22.55 18.66 0.40
C MET A 246 -21.03 18.85 0.43
N LEU A 247 -20.56 19.96 -0.11
CA LEU A 247 -19.16 20.34 -0.23
C LEU A 247 -18.89 21.58 0.64
N ALA A 248 -17.99 21.45 1.61
CA ALA A 248 -17.44 22.60 2.33
C ALA A 248 -16.33 23.24 1.48
N LEU A 249 -16.61 24.39 0.87
CA LEU A 249 -15.69 25.14 0.02
C LEU A 249 -15.04 26.26 0.84
N PRO A 250 -13.71 26.23 1.08
CA PRO A 250 -13.03 27.26 1.85
C PRO A 250 -12.92 28.57 1.05
N VAL A 251 -12.40 29.63 1.68
CA VAL A 251 -11.97 30.87 1.01
C VAL A 251 -11.04 30.50 -0.15
N SER A 252 -11.50 30.71 -1.37
CA SER A 252 -10.87 30.18 -2.59
C SER A 252 -11.46 30.79 -3.85
N THR A 253 -10.86 30.51 -4.99
CA THR A 253 -11.54 30.62 -6.28
C THR A 253 -11.94 29.24 -6.75
N VAL A 254 -13.23 29.03 -6.98
CA VAL A 254 -13.81 27.76 -7.43
C VAL A 254 -14.14 27.86 -8.91
N GLN A 255 -13.58 26.97 -9.72
CA GLN A 255 -13.99 26.78 -11.11
C GLN A 255 -14.74 25.47 -11.25
N LEU A 256 -15.99 25.53 -11.72
CA LEU A 256 -16.78 24.34 -11.97
C LEU A 256 -16.38 23.76 -13.34
N LEU A 257 -15.76 22.59 -13.35
CA LEU A 257 -15.30 21.93 -14.59
C LEU A 257 -16.42 21.12 -15.23
N GLU A 258 -17.26 20.47 -14.42
CA GLU A 258 -18.37 19.63 -14.85
C GLU A 258 -19.49 19.66 -13.81
N GLY A 259 -20.74 19.51 -14.25
CA GLY A 259 -21.91 19.39 -13.38
C GLY A 259 -22.58 20.71 -13.02
N VAL A 260 -23.40 20.66 -11.96
CA VAL A 260 -24.15 21.79 -11.41
C VAL A 260 -24.05 21.74 -9.90
N ILE A 261 -23.73 22.89 -9.28
CA ILE A 261 -23.77 23.06 -7.82
C ILE A 261 -24.76 24.15 -7.45
N GLU A 262 -25.38 24.00 -6.29
CA GLU A 262 -26.21 25.00 -5.63
C GLU A 262 -25.43 25.58 -4.44
N MET A 263 -25.35 26.90 -4.35
CA MET A 263 -24.66 27.60 -3.27
C MET A 263 -25.45 28.87 -2.94
N ASP A 264 -25.81 29.04 -1.67
CA ASP A 264 -26.64 30.17 -1.18
C ASP A 264 -27.96 30.39 -1.96
N GLY A 265 -28.51 29.31 -2.53
CA GLY A 265 -29.75 29.33 -3.33
C GLY A 265 -29.54 29.63 -4.82
N ASP A 266 -28.31 29.95 -5.23
CA ASP A 266 -27.95 30.15 -6.65
C ASP A 266 -27.38 28.88 -7.27
N LEU A 267 -27.70 28.64 -8.54
CA LEU A 267 -27.21 27.51 -9.33
C LEU A 267 -26.04 27.94 -10.22
N TYR A 268 -24.94 27.19 -10.12
CA TYR A 268 -23.74 27.38 -10.91
C TYR A 268 -23.51 26.16 -11.79
N THR A 269 -23.14 26.38 -13.05
CA THR A 269 -22.96 25.33 -14.07
C THR A 269 -21.52 25.29 -14.58
N ALA A 270 -21.15 24.22 -15.28
CA ALA A 270 -19.80 24.05 -15.84
C ALA A 270 -19.32 25.30 -16.60
N GLY A 271 -18.10 25.73 -16.31
CA GLY A 271 -17.48 26.96 -16.79
C GLY A 271 -17.57 28.14 -15.81
N ALA A 272 -18.42 28.07 -14.78
CA ALA A 272 -18.49 29.13 -13.76
C ALA A 272 -17.17 29.27 -12.98
N ILE A 273 -16.76 30.50 -12.73
CA ILE A 273 -15.63 30.86 -11.87
C ILE A 273 -16.18 31.72 -10.74
N ILE A 274 -16.06 31.23 -9.52
CA ILE A 274 -16.75 31.75 -8.33
C ILE A 274 -15.68 32.10 -7.29
N PRO A 275 -15.40 33.40 -7.07
CA PRO A 275 -14.58 33.82 -5.94
C PRO A 275 -15.38 33.68 -4.64
N LEU A 276 -14.79 33.02 -3.64
CA LEU A 276 -15.33 32.85 -2.29
C LEU A 276 -14.44 33.60 -1.30
N ASP A 277 -15.02 34.56 -0.59
CA ASP A 277 -14.38 35.37 0.44
C ASP A 277 -14.61 34.81 1.87
N ALA A 278 -15.52 33.85 2.00
CA ALA A 278 -15.76 33.06 3.21
C ALA A 278 -15.84 31.57 2.87
N GLU A 279 -15.83 30.72 3.90
CA GLU A 279 -16.17 29.30 3.72
C GLU A 279 -17.68 29.17 3.46
N VAL A 280 -18.04 28.43 2.41
CA VAL A 280 -19.43 28.25 1.97
C VAL A 280 -19.73 26.76 1.78
N LEU A 281 -20.97 26.37 2.10
CA LEU A 281 -21.46 25.02 1.86
C LEU A 281 -22.21 24.98 0.52
N ALA A 282 -21.71 24.21 -0.44
CA ALA A 282 -22.35 23.98 -1.73
C ALA A 282 -22.95 22.58 -1.80
N ARG A 283 -24.04 22.42 -2.56
CA ARG A 283 -24.64 21.12 -2.84
C ARG A 283 -24.44 20.75 -4.29
N ALA A 284 -23.89 19.56 -4.56
CA ALA A 284 -23.83 19.02 -5.90
C ALA A 284 -25.25 18.56 -6.34
N ILE A 285 -25.82 19.15 -7.39
CA ILE A 285 -27.16 18.77 -7.88
C ILE A 285 -27.08 17.44 -8.66
N GLY A 286 -26.04 17.30 -9.48
CA GLY A 286 -25.62 16.06 -10.12
C GLY A 286 -24.19 15.72 -9.73
N ALA A 287 -23.56 14.74 -10.40
CA ALA A 287 -22.11 14.58 -10.27
C ALA A 287 -21.42 15.86 -10.72
N ALA A 288 -20.48 16.36 -9.91
CA ALA A 288 -19.79 17.63 -10.16
C ALA A 288 -18.28 17.48 -9.94
N THR A 289 -17.51 18.17 -10.77
CA THR A 289 -16.06 18.28 -10.65
C THR A 289 -15.66 19.74 -10.57
N LEU A 290 -14.93 20.11 -9.52
CA LEU A 290 -14.53 21.47 -9.23
C LEU A 290 -13.01 21.58 -9.13
N LEU A 291 -12.46 22.69 -9.61
CA LEU A 291 -11.11 23.13 -9.31
C LEU A 291 -11.18 24.20 -8.22
N VAL A 292 -10.55 23.98 -7.08
CA VAL A 292 -10.55 24.87 -5.92
C VAL A 292 -9.14 25.42 -5.74
N THR A 293 -8.95 26.71 -5.99
CA THR A 293 -7.67 27.40 -5.82
C THR A 293 -7.69 28.20 -4.52
N LYS A 294 -6.96 27.74 -3.52
CA LYS A 294 -6.88 28.34 -2.19
C LYS A 294 -5.63 29.22 -2.10
N PRO A 295 -5.73 30.49 -1.71
CA PRO A 295 -4.55 31.26 -1.33
C PRO A 295 -3.90 30.67 -0.08
N ARG A 296 -2.58 30.86 0.07
CA ARG A 296 -1.83 30.56 1.29
C ARG A 296 -1.58 31.80 2.14
#